data_AF-A0A8S3G726-F1
#
_entry.id   AF-A0A8S3G726-F1
#
_cell.length_a   1.000
_cell.length_b   1.000
_cell.length_c   1.000
_cell.angle_alpha   90.00
_cell.angle_beta   90.00
_cell.angle_gamma   90.00
#
_symmetry.space_group_name_H-M   'P 1'
#
loop_
_entity.id
_entity.type
_entity.pdbx_description
1 polymer ?
#
loop_
_entity_poly.entity_id
_entity_poly.type
_entity_poly.pdbx_seq_one_letter_code
_entity_poly.pdbx_strand_id
1 'polypeptide(L)'
;MKDLTATFRMAEITEVQALNIIPTFLEGHPKQWFNENNTTFESWSLFKTRFLHTYSSPSSKQIASNRLRTRQQRHDEAVIEYYTDVMKLCKLVDPSMTDASKLDHLYHGLKSSLMKEVLREAPLT
;
A
#
# COMPACT_ATOMS: atom_id res chain seq x y z
N MET A 1 6.52 -8.78 0.83
CA MET A 1 6.37 -8.74 -0.65
C MET A 1 6.87 -7.44 -1.28
N LYS A 2 6.43 -6.25 -0.82
CA LYS A 2 6.90 -4.96 -1.39
C LYS A 2 8.41 -4.76 -1.22
N ASP A 3 8.96 -5.10 -0.05
CA ASP A 3 10.39 -4.96 0.23
C ASP A 3 11.25 -5.88 -0.65
N LEU A 4 10.84 -7.15 -0.80
CA LEU A 4 11.51 -8.11 -1.71
C LEU A 4 11.54 -7.64 -3.16
N THR A 5 10.48 -6.98 -3.65
CA THR A 5 10.45 -6.47 -5.03
C THR A 5 11.45 -5.32 -5.23
N ALA A 6 11.60 -4.45 -4.23
CA ALA A 6 12.60 -3.38 -4.27
C ALA A 6 14.02 -3.96 -4.17
N THR A 7 14.25 -4.93 -3.30
CA THR A 7 15.53 -5.65 -3.17
C THR A 7 15.92 -6.33 -4.48
N PHE A 8 14.99 -7.04 -5.13
CA PHE A 8 15.26 -7.72 -6.41
C PHE A 8 15.62 -6.73 -7.52
N ARG A 9 14.96 -5.57 -7.55
CA ARG A 9 15.28 -4.51 -8.50
C ARG A 9 16.66 -3.90 -8.25
N MET A 10 17.04 -3.69 -6.99
CA MET A 10 18.35 -3.14 -6.62
C MET A 10 19.48 -4.12 -6.90
N ALA A 11 19.21 -5.42 -6.79
CA ALA A 11 20.19 -6.49 -7.02
C ALA A 11 20.22 -7.00 -8.47
N GLU A 12 19.54 -6.31 -9.41
CA GLU A 12 19.44 -6.70 -10.83
C GLU A 12 18.96 -8.14 -11.06
N ILE A 13 18.15 -8.66 -10.14
CA ILE A 13 17.61 -10.01 -10.21
C ILE A 13 16.54 -10.06 -11.31
N THR A 14 16.74 -10.95 -12.27
CA THR A 14 15.78 -11.19 -13.36
C THR A 14 14.50 -11.85 -12.84
N GLU A 15 13.40 -11.75 -13.58
CA GLU A 15 12.12 -12.37 -13.17
C GLU A 15 12.23 -13.89 -12.97
N VAL A 16 13.03 -14.57 -13.80
CA VAL A 16 13.30 -16.01 -13.69
C VAL A 16 14.06 -16.32 -12.40
N GLN A 17 15.10 -15.54 -12.09
CA GLN A 17 15.85 -15.71 -10.84
C GLN A 17 14.98 -15.42 -9.61
N ALA A 18 14.11 -14.41 -9.67
CA ALA A 18 13.18 -14.11 -8.59
C ALA A 18 12.23 -15.28 -8.29
N LEU A 19 11.71 -15.96 -9.33
CA LEU A 19 10.88 -17.16 -9.18
C LEU A 19 11.65 -18.36 -8.58
N ASN A 20 12.94 -18.48 -8.86
CA ASN A 20 13.78 -19.54 -8.28
C ASN A 20 14.10 -19.28 -6.81
N ILE A 21 14.25 -18.01 -6.41
CA ILE A 21 14.65 -17.64 -5.05
C ILE A 21 13.43 -17.52 -4.12
N ILE A 22 12.25 -17.11 -4.60
CA ILE A 22 11.11 -16.84 -3.73
C ILE A 22 10.71 -17.99 -2.78
N PRO A 23 10.81 -19.29 -3.11
CA PRO A 23 10.44 -20.37 -2.19
C PRO A 23 11.31 -20.44 -0.94
N THR A 24 12.51 -19.85 -0.95
CA THR A 24 13.37 -19.77 0.23
C THR A 24 12.88 -18.74 1.24
N PHE A 25 12.03 -17.82 0.82
CA PHE A 25 11.42 -16.77 1.64
C PHE A 25 9.97 -17.07 2.03
N LEU A 26 9.40 -18.17 1.56
CA LEU A 26 8.06 -18.62 1.90
C LEU A 26 8.13 -19.75 2.93
N GLU A 27 7.21 -19.74 3.88
CA GLU A 27 7.06 -20.77 4.90
C GLU A 27 5.60 -21.20 5.03
N GLY A 28 5.35 -22.38 5.60
CA GLY A 28 4.00 -22.90 5.83
C GLY A 28 3.14 -22.98 4.56
N HIS A 29 1.86 -22.61 4.68
CA HIS A 29 0.86 -22.72 3.62
C HIS A 29 1.22 -21.92 2.34
N PRO A 30 1.74 -20.68 2.40
CA PRO A 30 2.28 -19.98 1.23
C PRO A 30 3.32 -20.77 0.42
N LYS A 31 4.23 -21.48 1.10
CA LYS A 31 5.26 -22.29 0.44
C LYS A 31 4.67 -23.51 -0.26
N GLN A 32 3.76 -24.21 0.42
CA GLN A 32 3.06 -25.35 -0.15
C GLN A 32 2.26 -24.94 -1.39
N TRP A 33 1.48 -23.87 -1.29
CA TRP A 33 0.73 -23.31 -2.41
C TRP A 33 1.63 -22.92 -3.59
N PHE A 34 2.80 -22.32 -3.32
CA PHE A 34 3.75 -22.02 -4.40
C PHE A 34 4.19 -23.30 -5.11
N ASN A 35 4.60 -24.33 -4.36
CA ASN A 35 5.08 -25.59 -4.93
C ASN A 35 4.02 -26.29 -5.77
N GLU A 36 2.75 -26.26 -5.35
CA GLU A 36 1.61 -26.83 -6.09
C GLU A 36 1.32 -26.08 -7.41
N ASN A 37 1.72 -24.82 -7.51
CA ASN A 37 1.42 -23.95 -8.65
C ASN A 37 2.68 -23.55 -9.45
N ASN A 38 3.87 -24.01 -9.08
CA ASN A 38 5.14 -23.47 -9.57
C ASN A 38 5.31 -23.60 -11.09
N THR A 39 4.77 -24.66 -11.70
CA THR A 39 4.79 -24.91 -13.14
C THR A 39 3.90 -23.96 -13.93
N THR A 40 3.03 -23.19 -13.27
CA THR A 40 2.08 -22.26 -13.91
C THR A 40 2.55 -20.81 -13.91
N PHE A 41 3.66 -20.49 -13.22
CA PHE A 41 4.17 -19.13 -13.13
C PHE A 41 5.18 -18.84 -14.26
N GLU A 42 4.69 -18.27 -15.36
CA GLU A 42 5.52 -17.87 -16.51
C GLU A 42 6.33 -16.59 -16.25
N SER A 43 5.95 -15.79 -15.24
CA SER A 43 6.61 -14.54 -14.90
C SER A 43 6.50 -14.21 -13.41
N TRP A 44 7.45 -13.42 -12.92
CA TRP A 44 7.41 -12.89 -11.55
C TRP A 44 6.15 -12.04 -11.32
N SER A 45 5.71 -11.33 -12.35
CA SER A 45 4.50 -10.50 -12.33
C SER A 45 3.23 -11.33 -12.17
N LEU A 46 3.10 -12.46 -12.87
CA LEU A 46 1.97 -13.38 -12.70
C LEU A 46 1.94 -14.01 -11.31
N PHE A 47 3.10 -14.48 -10.82
CA PHE A 47 3.22 -14.98 -9.45
C PHE A 47 2.76 -13.94 -8.42
N LYS A 48 3.27 -12.70 -8.48
CA LYS A 48 2.88 -11.62 -7.56
C LYS A 48 1.38 -11.40 -7.56
N THR A 49 0.75 -11.32 -8.72
CA THR A 49 -0.69 -11.09 -8.84
C THR A 49 -1.49 -12.21 -8.17
N ARG A 50 -1.18 -13.48 -8.48
CA ARG A 50 -1.88 -14.62 -7.89
C ARG A 50 -1.59 -14.76 -6.40
N PHE A 51 -0.34 -14.58 -5.98
CA PHE A 51 0.04 -14.61 -4.57
C PHE A 51 -0.68 -13.53 -3.77
N LEU A 52 -0.70 -12.29 -4.27
CA LEU A 52 -1.44 -11.21 -3.63
C LEU A 52 -2.95 -11.46 -3.66
N HIS A 53 -3.52 -12.05 -4.70
CA HIS A 53 -4.94 -12.41 -4.70
C HIS A 53 -5.27 -13.49 -3.67
N THR A 54 -4.43 -14.52 -3.56
CA THR A 54 -4.65 -15.64 -2.63
C THR A 54 -4.41 -15.24 -1.17
N TYR A 55 -3.39 -14.41 -0.91
CA TYR A 55 -2.92 -14.12 0.45
C TYR A 55 -3.09 -12.66 0.89
N SER A 56 -3.42 -11.73 0.00
CA SER A 56 -3.92 -10.41 0.40
C SER A 56 -5.42 -10.52 0.51
N SER A 57 -5.91 -10.58 1.74
CA SER A 57 -7.35 -10.65 1.97
C SER A 57 -8.06 -9.50 1.25
N PRO A 58 -9.20 -9.72 0.57
CA PRO A 58 -10.11 -8.66 0.12
C PRO A 58 -10.49 -7.70 1.26
N SER A 59 -10.49 -8.20 2.50
CA SER A 59 -10.65 -7.38 3.69
C SER A 59 -9.57 -6.32 3.81
N SER A 60 -8.38 -6.48 3.24
CA SER A 60 -7.29 -5.49 3.32
C SER A 60 -7.67 -4.17 2.65
N LYS A 61 -8.33 -4.22 1.49
CA LYS A 61 -8.83 -3.00 0.81
C LYS A 61 -10.00 -2.38 1.58
N GLN A 62 -10.91 -3.21 2.11
CA GLN A 62 -12.04 -2.75 2.91
C GLN A 62 -11.59 -2.17 4.27
N ILE A 63 -10.61 -2.78 4.92
CA ILE A 63 -9.96 -2.32 6.16
C ILE A 63 -9.21 -1.02 5.87
N ALA A 64 -8.46 -0.95 4.78
CA ALA A 64 -7.80 0.29 4.36
C ALA A 64 -8.82 1.40 4.10
N SER A 65 -9.95 1.10 3.46
CA SER A 65 -11.03 2.05 3.22
C SER A 65 -11.67 2.53 4.53
N ASN A 66 -11.99 1.61 5.44
CA ASN A 66 -12.51 1.94 6.76
C ASN A 66 -11.51 2.78 7.58
N ARG A 67 -10.22 2.43 7.54
CA ARG A 67 -9.17 3.18 8.21
C ARG A 67 -9.01 4.58 7.60
N LEU A 68 -9.03 4.69 6.27
CA LEU A 68 -8.97 5.98 5.58
C LEU A 68 -10.13 6.89 5.97
N ARG A 69 -11.36 6.35 5.99
CA ARG A 69 -12.57 7.08 6.39
C ARG A 69 -12.53 7.57 7.84
N THR A 70 -11.93 6.81 8.74
CA THR A 70 -11.89 7.12 10.18
C THR A 70 -10.58 7.78 10.62
N ARG A 71 -9.69 8.09 9.68
CA ARG A 71 -8.36 8.59 10.00
C ARG A 71 -8.43 10.03 10.49
N GLN A 72 -7.91 10.27 11.69
CA GLN A 72 -7.72 11.61 12.27
C GLN A 72 -6.28 11.77 12.76
N GLN A 73 -5.70 12.94 12.58
CA GLN A 73 -4.36 13.27 13.08
C GLN A 73 -4.36 13.21 14.60
N ARG A 74 -3.53 12.34 15.18
CA ARG A 74 -3.46 12.20 16.65
C ARG A 74 -2.86 13.45 17.30
N HIS A 75 -3.18 13.70 18.56
CA HIS A 75 -2.73 14.90 19.28
C HIS A 75 -1.20 15.09 19.27
N ASP A 76 -0.46 13.99 19.39
CA ASP A 76 1.00 13.91 19.40
C ASP A 76 1.63 13.66 18.03
N GLU A 77 0.83 13.37 17.01
CA GLU A 77 1.32 13.01 15.68
C GLU A 77 1.69 14.25 14.85
N ALA A 78 2.87 14.18 14.22
CA ALA A 78 3.33 15.21 13.30
C ALA A 78 2.52 15.20 12.00
N VAL A 79 2.33 16.38 11.40
CA VAL A 79 1.52 16.54 10.17
C VAL A 79 2.05 15.68 9.03
N ILE A 80 3.38 15.60 8.90
CA ILE A 80 4.03 14.82 7.85
C ILE A 80 3.77 13.31 7.99
N GLU A 81 3.68 12.80 9.22
CA GLU A 81 3.37 11.40 9.49
C GLU A 81 1.92 11.10 9.14
N TYR A 82 1.01 11.97 9.56
CA TYR A 82 -0.42 11.90 9.19
C TYR A 82 -0.60 11.92 7.66
N TYR A 83 -0.01 12.90 6.98
CA TYR A 83 -0.06 13.02 5.53
C TYR A 83 0.44 11.76 4.83
N THR A 84 1.61 11.26 5.24
CA THR A 84 2.23 10.07 4.63
C THR A 84 1.35 8.84 4.80
N ASP A 85 0.72 8.67 5.96
CA ASP A 85 -0.19 7.55 6.22
C ASP A 85 -1.48 7.66 5.39
N VAL A 86 -2.09 8.85 5.30
CA VAL A 86 -3.26 9.08 4.44
C VAL A 86 -2.94 8.79 2.97
N MET A 87 -1.81 9.28 2.44
CA MET A 87 -1.40 8.99 1.06
C MET A 87 -1.18 7.49 0.80
N LYS A 88 -0.60 6.77 1.77
CA LYS A 88 -0.45 5.30 1.68
C LYS A 88 -1.82 4.60 1.65
N LEU A 89 -2.75 5.03 2.49
CA LEU A 89 -4.11 4.49 2.54
C LEU A 89 -4.89 4.78 1.25
N CYS A 90 -4.82 6.00 0.72
CA CYS A 90 -5.41 6.36 -0.58
C CYS A 90 -4.91 5.42 -1.68
N LYS A 91 -3.58 5.22 -1.79
CA LYS A 91 -2.99 4.31 -2.79
C LYS A 91 -3.40 2.85 -2.61
N LEU A 92 -3.65 2.41 -1.37
CA LEU A 92 -4.10 1.05 -1.08
C LEU A 92 -5.58 0.83 -1.43
N VAL A 93 -6.42 1.85 -1.21
CA VAL A 93 -7.85 1.80 -1.52
C VAL A 93 -8.08 1.94 -3.02
N ASP A 94 -7.47 2.96 -3.62
CA ASP A 94 -7.58 3.27 -5.03
C ASP A 94 -6.27 3.92 -5.53
N PRO A 95 -5.43 3.16 -6.26
CA PRO A 95 -4.20 3.70 -6.87
C PRO A 95 -4.43 4.89 -7.82
N SER A 96 -5.64 5.04 -8.36
CA SER A 96 -6.05 6.11 -9.28
C SER A 96 -6.87 7.22 -8.62
N MET A 97 -6.91 7.26 -7.27
CA MET A 97 -7.65 8.29 -6.54
C MET A 97 -7.22 9.70 -6.97
N THR A 98 -8.20 10.56 -7.24
CA THR A 98 -7.96 11.95 -7.65
C THR A 98 -7.35 12.77 -6.52
N ASP A 99 -6.61 13.82 -6.87
CA ASP A 99 -6.00 14.70 -5.86
C ASP A 99 -7.06 15.42 -5.03
N ALA A 100 -8.23 15.75 -5.61
CA ALA A 100 -9.36 16.29 -4.88
C ALA A 100 -9.88 15.34 -3.79
N SER A 101 -10.05 14.05 -4.10
CA SER A 101 -10.46 13.05 -3.10
C SER A 101 -9.39 12.82 -2.02
N LYS A 102 -8.10 12.86 -2.40
CA LYS A 102 -7.00 12.76 -1.42
C LYS A 102 -7.00 13.96 -0.46
N LEU A 103 -7.23 15.16 -0.97
CA LEU A 103 -7.33 16.38 -0.16
C LEU A 103 -8.52 16.33 0.79
N ASP A 104 -9.69 15.85 0.33
CA ASP A 104 -10.86 15.66 1.19
C ASP A 104 -10.54 14.77 2.40
N HIS A 105 -9.91 13.61 2.17
CA HIS A 105 -9.45 12.74 3.25
C HIS A 105 -8.43 13.39 4.19
N LEU A 106 -7.49 14.17 3.64
CA LEU A 106 -6.50 14.88 4.45
C LEU A 106 -7.18 15.90 5.37
N TYR A 107 -8.02 16.77 4.81
CA TYR A 107 -8.69 17.84 5.55
C TYR A 107 -9.69 17.30 6.56
N HIS A 108 -10.39 16.22 6.25
CA HIS A 108 -11.37 15.61 7.14
C HIS A 108 -10.79 15.21 8.51
N GLY A 109 -9.55 14.71 8.53
CA GLY A 109 -8.89 14.27 9.76
C GLY A 109 -7.82 15.22 10.31
N LEU A 110 -7.56 16.36 9.66
CA LEU A 110 -6.52 17.30 10.11
C LEU A 110 -6.92 18.00 11.42
N LYS A 111 -5.95 18.29 12.30
CA LYS A 111 -6.22 19.07 13.52
C LYS A 111 -6.83 20.42 13.18
N SER A 112 -7.86 20.81 13.93
CA SER A 112 -8.56 22.09 13.74
C SER A 112 -7.65 23.32 13.88
N SER A 113 -6.60 23.25 14.70
CA SER A 113 -5.61 24.32 14.84
C SER A 113 -4.83 24.56 13.55
N LEU A 114 -4.42 23.49 12.87
CA LEU A 114 -3.69 23.55 11.60
C LEU A 114 -4.62 23.84 10.42
N MET A 115 -5.84 23.31 10.44
CA MET A 115 -6.84 23.63 9.42
C MET A 115 -7.11 25.15 9.35
N LYS A 116 -7.12 25.83 10.50
CA LYS A 116 -7.26 27.29 10.56
C LYS A 116 -6.07 28.04 9.95
N GLU A 117 -4.84 27.52 10.07
CA GLU A 117 -3.67 28.09 9.39
C GLU A 117 -3.74 27.85 7.89
N VAL A 118 -4.07 26.63 7.45
CA VAL A 118 -4.21 26.32 6.02
C VAL A 118 -5.27 27.20 5.36
N LEU A 119 -6.43 27.39 6.01
CA LEU A 119 -7.49 28.28 5.51
C LEU A 119 -7.08 29.76 5.51
N ARG A 120 -6.16 30.16 6.39
CA ARG A 120 -5.64 31.53 6.44
C ARG A 120 -4.65 31.79 5.30
N GLU A 121 -3.83 30.80 4.97
CA GLU A 121 -2.79 30.90 3.94
C GLU A 121 -3.28 30.54 2.52
N ALA A 122 -4.43 29.86 2.38
CA ALA A 122 -5.04 29.58 1.09
C ALA A 122 -5.58 30.88 0.46
N PRO A 123 -5.05 31.34 -0.70
CA PRO A 123 -5.70 32.39 -1.45
C PRO A 123 -7.03 31.83 -1.96
N LEU A 124 -8.11 32.59 -1.80
CA LEU A 124 -9.35 32.36 -2.56
C LEU A 124 -9.00 32.53 -4.05
N THR A 125 -8.79 31.43 -4.77
CA THR A 125 -8.67 31.40 -6.23
C THR A 125 -9.53 30.29 -6.80
#